data_AF-A0A2A2IKJ9-F1
#
_entry.id   AF-A0A2A2IKJ9-F1
#
_cell.length_a   1.000
_cell.length_b   1.000
_cell.length_c   1.000
_cell.angle_alpha   90.00
_cell.angle_beta   90.00
_cell.angle_gamma   90.00
#
_symmetry.space_group_name_H-M   'P 1'
#
loop_
_entity.id
_entity.type
_entity.pdbx_description
1 polymer ?
#
loop_
_entity_poly.entity_id
_entity_poly.type
_entity_poly.pdbx_seq_one_letter_code
_entity_poly.pdbx_strand_id
1 'polypeptide(L)'
;MIRRARSAFREVLEAMEQPKSQLLQRDPAIKGLVENIVRRVEEARKPENWPVEEYPDEFAKYHPQDRYLWSWLLYHAAFVSDDLASILCILRGMGCELVEHPEYGYAIRPIIGGKGFESMERYNYVKEPLNALTGDLLPLLKQLRDEVRSGKVIPASEYRQGRLGE
;
A
#
# COMPACT_ATOMS: atom_id res chain seq x y z
N MET A 1 14.94 -8.08 -28.71
CA MET A 1 13.49 -7.77 -28.85
C MET A 1 13.15 -6.35 -28.39
N ILE A 2 13.45 -5.96 -27.14
CA ILE A 2 13.17 -4.61 -26.59
C ILE A 2 13.76 -3.45 -27.42
N ARG A 3 15.00 -3.56 -27.94
CA ARG A 3 15.61 -2.51 -28.78
C ARG A 3 14.83 -2.25 -30.08
N ARG A 4 14.33 -3.31 -30.74
CA ARG A 4 13.51 -3.19 -31.96
C ARG A 4 12.15 -2.56 -31.65
N ALA A 5 11.53 -2.96 -30.54
CA ALA A 5 10.27 -2.37 -30.07
C ALA A 5 10.42 -0.87 -29.79
N ARG A 6 11.49 -0.44 -29.08
CA ARG A 6 11.76 0.98 -28.82
C ARG A 6 11.94 1.81 -30.09
N SER A 7 12.64 1.26 -31.09
CA SER A 7 12.80 1.94 -32.39
C SER A 7 11.46 2.14 -33.08
N ALA A 8 10.65 1.07 -33.19
CA ALA A 8 9.33 1.15 -33.81
C ALA A 8 8.38 2.10 -33.08
N PHE A 9 8.39 2.11 -31.74
CA PHE A 9 7.59 3.08 -30.96
C PHE A 9 8.04 4.52 -31.19
N ARG A 10 9.33 4.78 -31.38
CA ARG A 10 9.83 6.13 -31.68
C ARG A 10 9.29 6.62 -33.02
N GLU A 11 9.32 5.78 -34.05
CA GLU A 11 8.76 6.11 -35.37
C GLU A 11 7.26 6.42 -35.31
N VAL A 12 6.51 5.66 -34.49
CA VAL A 12 5.08 5.94 -34.27
C VAL A 12 4.86 7.25 -33.52
N LEU A 13 5.68 7.56 -32.51
CA LEU A 13 5.60 8.83 -31.76
C LEU A 13 5.89 10.03 -32.67
N GLU A 14 6.97 9.97 -33.46
CA GLU A 14 7.31 11.00 -34.45
C GLU A 14 6.19 11.18 -35.48
N ALA A 15 5.54 10.08 -35.89
CA ALA A 15 4.39 10.11 -36.78
C ALA A 15 3.13 10.76 -36.15
N MET A 16 2.93 10.65 -34.84
CA MET A 16 1.80 11.29 -34.14
C MET A 16 1.97 12.81 -34.01
N GLU A 17 3.21 13.30 -33.93
CA GLU A 17 3.54 14.73 -33.88
C GLU A 17 3.35 15.43 -35.24
N GLN A 18 3.25 14.67 -36.33
CA GLN A 18 3.12 15.17 -37.69
C GLN A 18 1.71 14.96 -38.25
N PRO A 19 0.92 16.04 -38.48
CA PRO A 19 -0.48 15.94 -38.94
C PRO A 19 -0.69 15.19 -40.26
N LYS A 20 0.36 14.99 -41.06
CA LYS A 20 0.34 14.31 -42.36
C LYS A 20 1.27 13.10 -42.43
N SER A 21 1.57 12.46 -41.29
CA SER A 21 2.41 11.26 -41.32
C SER A 21 1.79 10.18 -42.21
N GLN A 22 2.55 9.75 -43.22
CA GLN A 22 2.12 8.66 -44.10
C GLN A 22 1.96 7.34 -43.35
N LEU A 23 2.68 7.13 -42.25
CA LEU A 23 2.62 5.88 -41.48
C LEU A 23 1.20 5.64 -40.93
N LEU A 24 0.64 6.65 -40.27
CA LEU A 24 -0.70 6.56 -39.67
C LEU A 24 -1.83 6.69 -40.70
N GLN A 25 -1.56 7.26 -41.87
CA GLN A 25 -2.51 7.35 -42.97
C GLN A 25 -2.60 6.07 -43.80
N ARG A 26 -1.48 5.37 -44.01
CA ARG A 26 -1.41 4.15 -44.84
C ARG A 26 -1.89 2.91 -44.09
N ASP A 27 -1.70 2.86 -42.78
CA ASP A 27 -2.09 1.73 -41.97
C ASP A 27 -2.92 2.18 -40.74
N PRO A 28 -4.25 2.24 -40.86
CA PRO A 28 -5.13 2.60 -39.75
C PRO A 28 -5.10 1.56 -38.61
N ALA A 29 -4.61 0.33 -38.83
CA ALA A 29 -4.47 -0.65 -37.76
C ALA A 29 -3.41 -0.22 -36.73
N ILE A 30 -2.36 0.48 -37.16
CA ILE A 30 -1.36 1.07 -36.26
C ILE A 30 -2.03 2.06 -35.30
N LYS A 31 -2.95 2.89 -35.80
CA LYS A 31 -3.72 3.82 -34.96
C LYS A 31 -4.55 3.09 -33.90
N GLY A 32 -5.27 2.03 -34.29
CA GLY A 32 -6.06 1.24 -33.34
C GLY A 32 -5.21 0.50 -32.30
N LEU A 33 -4.00 0.07 -32.66
CA LEU A 33 -3.05 -0.52 -31.70
C LEU A 33 -2.53 0.53 -30.70
N VAL A 34 -2.21 1.74 -31.18
CA VAL A 34 -1.81 2.87 -30.33
C VAL A 34 -2.92 3.23 -29.35
N GLU A 35 -4.17 3.36 -29.81
CA GLU A 35 -5.33 3.63 -28.95
C GLU A 35 -5.49 2.56 -27.87
N ASN A 36 -5.31 1.27 -28.22
CA ASN A 36 -5.35 0.18 -27.26
C ASN A 36 -4.22 0.24 -26.21
N ILE A 37 -3.00 0.60 -26.63
CA ILE A 37 -1.87 0.77 -25.73
C ILE A 37 -2.13 1.95 -24.78
N VAL A 38 -2.60 3.08 -25.30
CA VAL A 38 -2.94 4.27 -24.49
C VAL A 38 -3.98 3.90 -23.44
N ARG A 39 -5.10 3.27 -23.84
CA ARG A 39 -6.15 2.84 -22.91
C ARG A 39 -5.60 1.94 -21.80
N ARG A 40 -4.78 0.94 -22.14
CA ARG A 40 -4.17 0.03 -21.15
C ARG A 40 -3.21 0.75 -20.20
N VAL A 41 -2.46 1.73 -20.69
CA VAL A 41 -1.57 2.55 -19.85
C VAL A 41 -2.38 3.45 -18.92
N GLU A 42 -3.46 4.05 -19.42
CA GLU A 42 -4.38 4.84 -18.61
C GLU A 42 -5.08 3.99 -17.54
N GLU A 43 -5.55 2.80 -17.89
CA GLU A 43 -6.10 1.82 -16.94
C GLU A 43 -5.06 1.40 -15.89
N ALA A 44 -3.81 1.13 -16.27
CA ALA A 44 -2.75 0.77 -15.32
C ALA A 44 -2.33 1.92 -14.39
N ARG A 45 -2.59 3.18 -14.77
CA ARG A 45 -2.37 4.35 -13.91
C ARG A 45 -3.44 4.52 -12.84
N LYS A 46 -4.59 3.88 -13.00
CA LYS A 46 -5.69 3.95 -12.03
C LYS A 46 -5.32 3.17 -10.77
N PRO A 47 -5.29 3.81 -9.58
CA PRO A 47 -4.93 3.14 -8.32
C PRO A 47 -5.77 1.89 -8.04
N GLU A 48 -7.04 1.87 -8.46
CA GLU A 48 -7.94 0.72 -8.31
C GLU A 48 -7.51 -0.54 -9.09
N ASN A 49 -6.62 -0.41 -10.08
CA ASN A 49 -6.11 -1.53 -10.89
C ASN A 49 -4.73 -1.99 -10.46
N TRP A 50 -4.12 -1.38 -9.44
CA TRP A 50 -2.82 -1.78 -8.97
C TRP A 50 -2.93 -3.13 -8.23
N PRO A 51 -1.94 -4.03 -8.36
CA PRO A 51 -1.92 -5.22 -7.54
C PRO A 51 -1.96 -4.80 -6.07
N VAL A 52 -2.91 -5.37 -5.32
CA VAL A 52 -2.93 -5.20 -3.86
C VAL A 52 -1.75 -6.00 -3.31
N GLU A 53 -0.60 -5.36 -3.17
CA GLU A 53 0.51 -5.91 -2.40
C GLU A 53 0.14 -5.79 -0.92
N GLU A 54 -0.27 -6.91 -0.32
CA GLU A 54 -0.47 -6.97 1.13
C GLU A 54 0.85 -6.70 1.83
N TYR A 55 0.85 -5.73 2.76
CA TYR A 55 2.01 -5.49 3.61
C TYR A 55 2.39 -6.77 4.36
N PRO A 56 3.65 -7.21 4.34
CA PRO A 56 4.07 -8.45 5.01
C PRO A 56 3.97 -8.30 6.53
N ASP A 57 2.88 -8.82 7.11
CA ASP A 57 2.65 -8.90 8.55
C ASP A 57 2.88 -10.32 9.06
N GLU A 58 4.14 -10.63 9.42
CA GLU A 58 4.49 -11.96 9.92
C GLU A 58 3.83 -12.31 11.25
N PHE A 59 3.39 -11.33 12.04
CA PHE A 59 2.73 -11.58 13.32
C PHE A 59 1.22 -11.84 13.17
N ALA A 60 0.65 -11.57 12.00
CA ALA A 60 -0.76 -11.86 11.70
C ALA A 60 -1.14 -13.33 11.95
N LYS A 61 -0.20 -14.27 11.79
CA LYS A 61 -0.44 -15.70 12.09
C LYS A 61 -0.76 -15.97 13.57
N TYR A 62 -0.33 -15.10 14.48
CA TYR A 62 -0.59 -15.21 15.91
C TYR A 62 -1.68 -14.25 16.39
N HIS A 63 -1.79 -13.07 15.77
CA HIS A 63 -2.84 -12.09 16.08
C HIS A 63 -3.41 -11.50 14.77
N PRO A 64 -4.37 -12.18 14.12
CA PRO A 64 -4.89 -11.78 12.81
C PRO A 64 -5.95 -10.67 12.89
N GLN A 65 -6.52 -10.43 14.07
CA GLN A 65 -7.72 -9.59 14.22
C GLN A 65 -7.48 -8.11 13.90
N ASP A 66 -6.26 -7.63 14.11
CA ASP A 66 -5.85 -6.25 13.90
C ASP A 66 -4.88 -6.09 12.72
N ARG A 67 -4.70 -7.12 11.89
CA ARG A 67 -3.75 -7.12 10.77
C ARG A 67 -3.94 -5.93 9.83
N TYR A 68 -5.19 -5.58 9.52
CA TYR A 68 -5.50 -4.47 8.60
C TYR A 68 -5.26 -3.10 9.23
N LEU A 69 -5.47 -2.99 10.55
CA LEU A 69 -5.11 -1.78 11.30
C LEU A 69 -3.60 -1.55 11.23
N TRP A 70 -2.81 -2.62 11.43
CA TRP A 70 -1.36 -2.56 11.30
C TRP A 70 -0.90 -2.30 9.88
N SER A 71 -1.47 -2.95 8.86
CA SER A 71 -1.12 -2.69 7.47
C SER A 71 -1.35 -1.23 7.09
N TRP A 72 -2.49 -0.65 7.47
CA TRP A 72 -2.77 0.77 7.24
C TRP A 72 -1.77 1.66 7.96
N LEU A 73 -1.51 1.39 9.25
CA LEU A 73 -0.62 2.20 10.07
C LEU A 73 0.82 2.18 9.55
N LEU A 74 1.35 1.00 9.21
CA LEU A 74 2.71 0.84 8.68
C LEU A 74 2.88 1.47 7.31
N TYR A 75 1.88 1.32 6.43
CA TYR A 75 1.88 1.98 5.12
C TYR A 75 1.94 3.51 5.26
N HIS A 76 1.09 4.10 6.10
CA HIS A 76 1.06 5.56 6.27
C HIS A 76 2.27 6.09 7.04
N ALA A 77 2.79 5.34 8.02
CA ALA A 77 4.00 5.70 8.74
C ALA A 77 5.20 5.86 7.81
N ALA A 78 5.33 5.02 6.77
CA ALA A 78 6.41 5.09 5.80
C ALA A 78 6.43 6.39 4.97
N PHE A 79 5.30 7.10 4.85
CA PHE A 79 5.25 8.42 4.20
C PHE A 79 5.58 9.57 5.15
N VAL A 80 5.57 9.31 6.46
CA VAL A 80 5.83 10.32 7.49
C VAL A 80 7.29 10.27 7.93
N SER A 81 7.80 9.08 8.27
CA SER A 81 9.16 8.90 8.75
C SER A 81 9.60 7.42 8.64
N ASP A 82 10.78 7.20 8.05
CA ASP A 82 11.41 5.88 7.98
C ASP A 82 11.67 5.30 9.37
N ASP A 83 12.05 6.14 10.34
CA ASP A 83 12.29 5.74 11.72
C ASP A 83 10.98 5.30 12.40
N LEU A 84 9.90 6.06 12.19
CA LEU A 84 8.58 5.71 12.73
C LEU A 84 8.10 4.37 12.18
N ALA A 85 8.17 4.19 10.87
CA ALA A 85 7.78 2.93 10.22
C ALA A 85 8.62 1.76 10.77
N SER A 86 9.94 1.93 10.87
CA SER A 86 10.86 0.90 11.36
C SER A 86 10.53 0.48 12.80
N ILE A 87 10.29 1.44 13.70
CA ILE A 87 9.94 1.14 15.09
C ILE A 87 8.59 0.42 15.18
N LEU A 88 7.59 0.87 14.42
CA LEU A 88 6.27 0.22 14.41
C LEU A 88 6.35 -1.21 13.86
N CYS A 89 7.16 -1.46 12.83
CA CYS A 89 7.43 -2.82 12.33
C CYS A 89 8.02 -3.73 13.41
N ILE A 90 9.00 -3.23 14.17
CA ILE A 90 9.61 -3.99 15.27
C ILE A 90 8.56 -4.30 16.34
N LEU A 91 7.76 -3.30 16.75
CA LEU A 91 6.72 -3.48 17.75
C LEU A 91 5.68 -4.52 17.30
N ARG A 92 5.24 -4.46 16.03
CA ARG A 92 4.33 -5.47 15.47
C ARG A 92 4.96 -6.86 15.45
N GLY A 93 6.18 -6.99 14.94
CA GLY A 93 6.91 -8.25 14.84
C GLY A 93 7.19 -8.91 16.20
N MET A 94 7.34 -8.10 17.25
CA MET A 94 7.55 -8.57 18.63
C MET A 94 6.24 -8.88 19.38
N GLY A 95 5.08 -8.62 18.76
CA GLY A 95 3.78 -8.97 19.32
C GLY A 95 3.10 -7.83 20.05
N CYS A 96 2.90 -6.72 19.34
CA CYS A 96 1.92 -5.72 19.72
C CYS A 96 0.62 -5.88 18.94
N GLU A 97 -0.45 -5.43 19.59
CA GLU A 97 -1.77 -5.25 18.99
C GLU A 97 -2.21 -3.78 19.03
N LEU A 98 -3.14 -3.42 18.14
CA LEU A 98 -3.81 -2.11 18.14
C LEU A 98 -5.18 -2.23 18.79
N VAL A 99 -5.40 -1.46 19.85
CA VAL A 99 -6.64 -1.44 20.63
C VAL A 99 -7.26 -0.05 20.52
N GLU A 100 -8.58 0.04 20.33
CA GLU A 100 -9.25 1.33 20.25
C GLU A 100 -9.03 2.15 21.53
N HIS A 101 -8.73 3.43 21.37
CA HIS A 101 -8.53 4.37 22.47
C HIS A 101 -9.37 5.63 22.26
N PRO A 102 -10.17 6.07 23.25
CA PRO A 102 -11.12 7.17 23.07
C PRO A 102 -10.44 8.49 22.68
N GLU A 103 -9.28 8.78 23.27
CA GLU A 103 -8.56 10.05 23.05
C GLU A 103 -7.64 10.02 21.81
N TYR A 104 -7.04 8.86 21.53
CA TYR A 104 -5.93 8.72 20.58
C TYR A 104 -6.29 7.97 19.31
N GLY A 105 -7.53 7.49 19.20
CA GLY A 105 -7.95 6.62 18.12
C GLY A 105 -7.63 5.17 18.44
N TYR A 106 -6.33 4.88 18.53
CA TYR A 106 -5.81 3.56 18.91
C TYR A 106 -4.63 3.70 19.88
N ALA A 107 -4.35 2.61 20.60
CA ALA A 107 -3.18 2.45 21.45
C ALA A 107 -2.45 1.15 21.08
N ILE A 108 -1.12 1.22 21.09
CA ILE A 108 -0.26 0.05 20.90
C ILE A 108 -0.14 -0.67 22.24
N ARG A 109 -0.63 -1.91 22.30
CA ARG A 109 -0.61 -2.76 23.49
C ARG A 109 0.30 -3.96 23.25
N PRO A 110 1.25 -4.28 24.15
CA PRO A 110 2.04 -5.49 24.02
C PRO A 110 1.20 -6.71 24.43
N ILE A 111 1.38 -7.81 23.70
CA ILE A 111 0.95 -9.14 24.13
C ILE A 111 2.10 -9.71 24.96
N ILE A 112 1.84 -9.99 26.24
CA ILE A 112 2.87 -10.53 27.16
C ILE A 112 2.79 -12.06 27.18
N GLY A 113 3.93 -12.71 26.94
CA GLY A 113 4.07 -14.16 26.93
C GLY A 113 3.75 -14.82 25.57
N GLY A 114 3.96 -16.13 25.52
CA GLY A 114 3.71 -16.93 24.32
C GLY A 114 4.62 -16.55 23.15
N LYS A 115 4.04 -15.92 22.12
CA LYS A 115 4.75 -15.44 20.93
C LYS A 115 5.02 -13.93 20.95
N GLY A 116 4.50 -13.21 21.95
CA GLY A 116 4.70 -11.77 22.10
C GLY A 116 5.93 -11.41 22.95
N PHE A 117 5.85 -10.28 23.63
CA PHE A 117 6.91 -9.77 24.51
C PHE A 117 7.12 -10.65 25.75
N GLU A 118 8.37 -10.80 26.15
CA GLU A 118 8.74 -11.54 27.36
C GLU A 118 8.22 -10.87 28.64
N SER A 119 8.23 -9.54 28.67
CA SER A 119 7.76 -8.75 29.80
C SER A 119 7.40 -7.32 29.40
N MET A 120 6.74 -6.61 30.32
CA MET A 120 6.40 -5.20 30.14
C MET A 120 7.65 -4.31 30.09
N GLU A 121 8.71 -4.66 30.83
CA GLU A 121 9.99 -3.97 30.83
C GLU A 121 10.65 -4.06 29.45
N ARG A 122 10.63 -5.24 28.82
CA ARG A 122 11.16 -5.42 27.46
C ARG A 122 10.38 -4.58 26.45
N TYR A 123 9.05 -4.55 26.56
CA TYR A 123 8.22 -3.67 25.73
C TYR A 123 8.57 -2.19 25.93
N ASN A 124 8.69 -1.74 27.17
CA ASN A 124 9.02 -0.36 27.49
C ASN A 124 10.40 0.07 26.96
N TYR A 125 11.37 -0.84 26.98
CA TYR A 125 12.69 -0.61 26.38
C TYR A 125 12.61 -0.46 24.85
N VAL A 126 11.90 -1.38 24.17
CA VAL A 126 11.80 -1.36 22.71
C VAL A 126 10.98 -0.18 22.20
N LYS A 127 9.94 0.23 22.93
CA LYS A 127 9.09 1.37 22.52
C LYS A 127 9.70 2.73 22.83
N GLU A 128 10.78 2.81 23.61
CA GLU A 128 11.35 4.08 24.10
C GLU A 128 11.65 5.08 22.97
N PRO A 129 12.22 4.69 21.82
CA PRO A 129 12.48 5.60 20.70
C PRO A 129 11.20 6.26 20.14
N LEU A 130 10.04 5.61 20.30
CA LEU A 130 8.75 6.13 19.83
C LEU A 130 8.33 7.41 20.57
N ASN A 131 8.86 7.66 21.77
CA ASN A 131 8.54 8.85 22.56
C ASN A 131 8.86 10.14 21.78
N ALA A 132 9.99 10.17 21.07
CA ALA A 132 10.41 11.30 20.24
C ALA A 132 9.53 11.50 19.00
N LEU A 133 8.82 10.47 18.57
CA LEU A 133 7.97 10.44 17.36
C LEU A 133 6.47 10.53 17.70
N THR A 134 6.13 10.81 18.96
CA THR A 134 4.73 10.91 19.41
C THR A 134 3.94 11.96 18.62
N GLY A 135 4.59 13.06 18.23
CA GLY A 135 3.99 14.12 17.41
C GLY A 135 3.53 13.65 16.03
N ASP A 136 4.20 12.65 15.47
CA ASP A 136 3.91 12.06 14.16
C ASP A 136 2.95 10.87 14.29
N LEU A 137 3.11 10.07 15.34
CA LEU A 137 2.30 8.88 15.59
C LEU A 137 0.86 9.21 15.97
N LEU A 138 0.63 10.14 16.90
CA LEU A 138 -0.72 10.43 17.39
C LEU A 138 -1.69 10.90 16.30
N PRO A 139 -1.29 11.79 15.36
CA PRO A 139 -2.11 12.10 14.19
C PRO A 139 -2.48 10.88 13.37
N LEU A 140 -1.54 9.97 13.11
CA LEU A 140 -1.80 8.74 12.34
C LEU A 140 -2.79 7.82 13.06
N LEU A 141 -2.68 7.65 14.38
CA LEU A 141 -3.61 6.80 15.15
C LEU A 141 -5.03 7.39 15.18
N LYS A 142 -5.16 8.72 15.23
CA LYS A 142 -6.45 9.40 15.12
C LYS A 142 -7.05 9.24 13.72
N GLN A 143 -6.23 9.43 12.68
CA GLN A 143 -6.65 9.24 11.30
C GLN A 143 -7.07 7.78 11.04
N LEU A 144 -6.33 6.81 11.56
CA LEU A 144 -6.68 5.39 11.48
C LEU A 144 -8.09 5.11 12.00
N ARG A 145 -8.49 5.71 13.13
CA ARG A 145 -9.87 5.60 13.64
C ARG A 145 -10.89 6.17 12.66
N ASP A 146 -10.62 7.33 12.07
CA ASP A 146 -11.56 7.97 11.16
C ASP A 146 -11.68 7.18 9.83
N GLU A 147 -10.57 6.59 9.38
CA GLU A 147 -10.51 5.70 8.22
C GLU A 147 -11.20 4.35 8.50
N VAL A 148 -11.09 3.79 9.70
CA VAL A 148 -11.88 2.61 10.12
C VAL A 148 -13.37 2.94 10.10
N ARG A 149 -13.76 4.07 10.69
CA ARG A 149 -15.16 4.52 10.74
C ARG A 149 -15.77 4.79 9.36
N SER A 150 -14.94 5.17 8.40
CA SER A 150 -15.36 5.37 7.01
C SER A 150 -15.23 4.10 6.14
N GLY A 151 -14.80 2.97 6.72
CA GLY A 151 -14.71 1.68 6.01
C GLY A 151 -13.54 1.59 5.03
N LYS A 152 -12.43 2.32 5.27
CA LYS A 152 -11.27 2.40 4.38
C LYS A 152 -10.02 1.65 4.86
N VAL A 153 -10.06 1.11 6.08
CA VAL A 153 -8.93 0.38 6.70
C VAL A 153 -9.13 -1.13 6.59
N ILE A 154 -10.37 -1.57 6.69
CA ILE A 154 -10.77 -2.96 6.52
C ILE A 154 -11.29 -3.12 5.08
N PRO A 155 -10.96 -4.25 4.45
CA PRO A 155 -11.44 -4.57 3.12
C PRO A 155 -13.00 -4.79 3.13
N ALA A 156 -13.71 -4.95 2.00
CA ALA A 156 -15.20 -4.95 1.91
C ALA A 156 -16.04 -6.31 1.91
N SER A 157 -15.61 -7.42 2.53
CA SER A 157 -15.66 -8.89 2.17
C SER A 157 -14.92 -9.62 0.98
N GLU A 158 -14.26 -9.03 -0.01
CA GLU A 158 -13.88 -7.68 0.02
C GLU A 158 -14.47 -6.92 -1.16
N TYR A 159 -13.72 -6.76 -2.24
CA TYR A 159 -14.29 -6.39 -3.54
C TYR A 159 -13.90 -7.49 -4.54
N ARG A 160 -14.78 -8.48 -4.83
CA ARG A 160 -14.43 -9.62 -5.72
C ARG A 160 -14.49 -9.24 -7.22
N GLN A 161 -13.49 -9.68 -8.00
CA GLN A 161 -13.71 -10.16 -9.38
C GLN A 161 -13.25 -11.62 -9.47
N GLY A 162 -14.12 -12.49 -10.00
CA GLY A 162 -13.77 -13.85 -10.42
C GLY A 162 -12.80 -13.83 -11.60
N ARG A 163 -12.09 -14.93 -11.82
CA ARG A 163 -11.13 -15.07 -12.94
C ARG A 163 -11.87 -14.96 -14.29
N LEU A 164 -11.26 -14.29 -15.26
CA LEU A 164 -11.36 -14.75 -16.64
C LEU A 164 -10.56 -16.05 -16.73
N GLY A 165 -11.25 -17.20 -16.72
CA GLY A 165 -10.64 -18.53 -16.81
C GLY A 165 -11.04 -19.52 -15.72
N GLU A 166 -12.14 -19.28 -15.00
CA GLU A 166 -13.04 -20.38 -14.60
C GLU A 166 -14.13 -20.52 -15.67
#